data_AF-D7BWT8-F1
#
_entry.id   AF-D7BWT8-F1
#
_cell.length_a   1.000
_cell.length_b   1.000
_cell.length_c   1.000
_cell.angle_alpha   90.00
_cell.angle_beta   90.00
_cell.angle_gamma   90.00
#
_symmetry.space_group_name_H-M   'P 1'
#
loop_
_entity.id
_entity.type
_entity.pdbx_description
1 polymer ?
#
loop_
_entity_poly.entity_id
_entity_poly.type
_entity_poly.pdbx_seq_one_letter_code
_entity_poly.pdbx_strand_id
1 'polypeptide(L)'
;MTTLSSLSSLTHPVAGHLVGLAAEQKSQDVTDWAARVGWVVGLLLVIALVYWLMREGWKWRATIQGDLPELPQAPDPAELGPARLHLSGRYHGSTTAGQWLDRIVAQGLGTRSRAELTLTEQGLAVVRPGASDFFIPAASLRGARLDKGIAGKVLTEGGLLVITWQLGDRLIDSGFRSDHAAEHTAWVDALTELSGGPSEAAATSHDTEGAR
;
A
#
# COMPACT_ATOMS: atom_id res chain seq x y z
N MET A 1 53.28 98.78 24.49
CA MET A 1 53.48 97.86 23.35
C MET A 1 53.80 96.49 23.92
N THR A 2 53.14 95.38 23.67
CA THR A 2 52.08 94.98 22.72
C THR A 2 51.68 93.54 23.14
N THR A 3 50.37 93.31 23.37
CA THR A 3 49.58 92.06 23.17
C THR A 3 50.01 90.75 23.87
N LEU A 4 49.16 90.16 24.73
CA LEU A 4 48.10 89.17 24.41
C LEU A 4 48.60 87.94 23.64
N SER A 5 48.45 86.73 24.22
CA SER A 5 47.50 85.72 23.71
C SER A 5 47.54 84.44 24.54
N SER A 6 46.39 84.16 25.14
CA SER A 6 45.94 82.85 25.63
C SER A 6 45.85 81.85 24.48
N LEU A 7 46.35 80.62 24.67
CA LEU A 7 45.85 79.46 23.95
C LEU A 7 45.71 78.27 24.91
N SER A 8 44.47 78.11 25.39
CA SER A 8 43.96 76.87 25.93
C SER A 8 43.85 75.80 24.84
N SER A 9 44.06 74.56 25.28
CA SER A 9 43.50 73.29 24.78
C SER A 9 43.89 72.80 23.38
N LEU A 10 44.37 71.56 23.33
CA LEU A 10 43.87 70.49 22.46
C LEU A 10 44.51 69.16 22.89
N THR A 11 44.05 68.58 24.00
CA THR A 11 44.25 67.14 24.26
C THR A 11 43.48 66.38 23.18
N HIS A 12 44.22 65.72 22.29
CA HIS A 12 43.65 65.03 21.13
C HIS A 12 42.88 63.77 21.57
N PRO A 13 41.60 63.58 21.19
CA PRO A 13 40.82 62.37 21.49
C PRO A 13 41.17 61.16 20.59
N VAL A 14 42.23 61.25 19.79
CA VAL A 14 42.57 60.23 18.76
C VAL A 14 43.03 58.91 19.39
N ALA A 15 43.60 58.93 20.60
CA ALA A 15 44.06 57.72 21.28
C ALA A 15 42.89 56.78 21.69
N GLY A 16 41.71 57.32 21.99
CA GLY A 16 40.54 56.52 22.39
C GLY A 16 39.90 55.75 21.23
N HIS A 17 39.91 56.32 20.02
CA HIS A 17 39.31 55.69 18.85
C HIS A 17 40.11 54.49 18.31
N LEU A 18 41.44 54.54 18.41
CA LEU A 18 42.30 53.42 17.98
C LEU A 18 42.21 52.23 18.95
N VAL A 19 42.01 52.47 20.25
CA VAL A 19 41.79 51.41 21.24
C VAL A 19 40.41 50.76 21.07
N GLY A 20 39.38 51.53 20.70
CA GLY A 20 38.04 51.00 20.40
C GLY A 20 38.01 50.07 19.19
N LEU A 21 38.68 50.44 18.09
CA LEU A 21 38.76 49.62 16.87
C LEU A 21 39.57 48.33 17.07
N ALA A 22 40.62 48.37 17.90
CA ALA A 22 41.37 47.17 18.27
C ALA A 22 40.59 46.24 19.23
N ALA A 23 39.70 46.80 20.06
CA ALA A 23 38.86 46.05 20.98
C ALA A 23 37.63 45.39 20.30
N GLU A 24 37.14 45.95 19.18
CA GLU A 24 36.07 45.34 18.39
C GLU A 24 36.55 44.21 17.47
N GLN A 25 37.85 44.10 17.21
CA GLN A 25 38.45 42.92 16.58
C GLN A 25 38.64 41.77 17.59
N LYS A 26 37.68 41.64 18.51
CA LYS A 26 37.49 40.45 19.32
C LYS A 26 36.99 39.37 18.36
N SER A 27 37.95 38.54 17.94
CA SER A 27 37.75 37.18 17.41
C SER A 27 36.32 36.70 17.68
N GLN A 28 35.45 36.72 16.66
CA GLN A 28 34.30 35.81 16.70
C GLN A 28 34.93 34.44 16.88
N ASP A 29 34.74 33.83 18.05
CA ASP A 29 35.29 32.52 18.34
C ASP A 29 34.91 31.62 17.15
N VAL A 30 35.92 31.21 16.37
CA VAL A 30 35.77 30.49 15.09
C VAL A 30 35.14 29.10 15.30
N THR A 31 34.67 28.81 16.50
CA THR A 31 34.71 27.45 17.00
C THR A 31 33.54 27.11 17.90
N ASP A 32 32.34 27.36 17.40
CA ASP A 32 31.22 26.42 17.61
C ASP A 32 31.26 25.27 16.58
N TRP A 33 32.46 24.90 16.08
CA TRP A 33 32.66 23.69 15.28
C TRP A 33 32.14 22.46 16.02
N ALA A 34 32.31 22.39 17.34
CA ALA A 34 31.77 21.32 18.16
C ALA A 34 30.24 21.31 18.14
N ALA A 35 29.61 22.49 18.24
CA ALA A 35 28.16 22.62 18.12
C ALA A 35 27.68 22.24 16.70
N ARG A 36 28.37 22.70 15.65
CA ARG A 36 28.07 22.37 14.24
C ARG A 36 28.23 20.88 13.95
N VAL A 37 29.32 20.27 14.42
CA VAL A 37 29.54 18.82 14.33
C VAL A 37 28.44 18.09 15.11
N GLY A 38 28.06 18.59 16.30
CA GLY A 38 26.93 18.07 17.07
C GLY A 38 25.62 18.12 16.28
N TRP A 39 25.31 19.24 15.63
CA TRP A 39 24.13 19.38 14.77
C TRP A 39 24.16 18.46 13.55
N VAL A 40 25.33 18.31 12.90
CA VAL A 40 25.49 17.40 11.75
C VAL A 40 25.34 15.95 12.18
N VAL A 41 25.97 15.53 13.27
CA VAL A 41 25.84 14.18 13.81
C VAL A 41 24.39 13.91 14.24
N GLY A 42 23.75 14.87 14.93
CA GLY A 42 22.35 14.79 15.30
C GLY A 42 21.44 14.65 14.08
N LEU A 43 21.66 15.44 13.03
CA LEU A 43 20.92 15.34 11.77
C LEU A 43 21.13 13.99 11.09
N LEU A 44 22.36 13.48 11.04
CA LEU A 44 22.67 12.17 10.46
C LEU A 44 21.99 11.04 11.24
N LEU A 45 21.95 11.11 12.57
CA LEU A 45 21.23 10.14 13.41
C LEU A 45 19.72 10.20 13.17
N VAL A 46 19.13 11.39 13.05
CA VAL A 46 17.71 11.55 12.70
C VAL A 46 17.42 10.96 11.32
N ILE A 47 18.26 11.25 10.33
CA ILE A 47 18.13 10.68 8.98
C ILE A 47 18.23 9.16 9.04
N ALA A 48 19.24 8.62 9.73
CA ALA A 48 19.42 7.17 9.90
C ALA A 48 18.22 6.53 10.61
N LEU A 49 17.65 7.18 11.63
CA LEU A 49 16.46 6.73 12.34
C LEU A 49 15.23 6.73 11.42
N VAL A 50 15.04 7.77 10.60
CA VAL A 50 13.96 7.82 9.61
C VAL A 50 14.11 6.68 8.60
N TYR A 51 15.30 6.47 8.05
CA TYR A 51 15.55 5.33 7.14
C TYR A 51 15.33 3.98 7.83
N TRP A 52 15.70 3.86 9.11
CA TRP A 52 15.46 2.66 9.89
C TRP A 52 13.96 2.41 10.11
N LEU A 53 13.19 3.44 10.48
CA LEU A 53 11.73 3.36 10.63
C LEU A 53 11.02 3.06 9.30
N MET A 54 11.47 3.65 8.19
CA MET A 54 10.96 3.31 6.86
C MET A 54 11.22 1.84 6.53
N ARG A 55 12.44 1.35 6.81
CA ARG A 55 12.79 -0.06 6.62
C ARG A 55 11.95 -0.98 7.49
N GLU A 56 11.74 -0.62 8.75
CA GLU A 56 10.92 -1.42 9.67
C GLU A 56 9.44 -1.40 9.27
N GLY A 57 8.92 -0.27 8.80
CA GLY A 57 7.58 -0.17 8.21
C GLY A 57 7.42 -1.03 6.96
N TRP A 58 8.47 -1.19 6.15
CA TRP A 58 8.46 -2.10 5.00
C TRP A 58 8.51 -3.57 5.41
N LYS A 59 9.31 -3.92 6.43
CA LYS A 59 9.30 -5.28 6.99
C LYS A 59 7.96 -5.60 7.64
N TRP A 60 7.37 -4.65 8.36
CA TRP A 60 6.08 -4.86 9.01
C TRP A 60 4.95 -5.04 7.98
N ARG A 61 4.96 -4.28 6.88
CA ARG A 61 4.09 -4.54 5.71
C ARG A 61 4.32 -5.93 5.11
N ALA A 62 5.57 -6.37 4.97
CA ALA A 62 5.86 -7.71 4.44
C ALA A 62 5.37 -8.83 5.38
N THR A 63 5.48 -8.66 6.70
CA THR A 63 4.93 -9.62 7.68
C THR A 63 3.41 -9.62 7.71
N ILE A 64 2.76 -8.49 7.45
CA ILE A 64 1.30 -8.40 7.36
C ILE A 64 0.77 -9.22 6.18
N GLN A 65 1.55 -9.46 5.11
CA GLN A 65 1.11 -10.24 3.93
C GLN A 65 1.63 -11.69 3.88
N GLY A 66 2.60 -12.06 4.73
CA GLY A 66 3.38 -13.30 4.59
C GLY A 66 2.76 -14.58 5.13
N ASP A 67 1.71 -14.49 5.96
CA ASP A 67 1.12 -15.65 6.63
C ASP A 67 -0.22 -16.06 5.99
N LEU A 68 -0.19 -16.25 4.67
CA LEU A 68 -1.31 -16.82 3.93
C LEU A 68 -1.12 -18.33 3.87
N PRO A 69 -2.09 -19.13 4.38
CA PRO A 69 -2.00 -20.57 4.30
C PRO A 69 -1.98 -21.03 2.84
N GLU A 70 -1.53 -22.26 2.63
CA GLU A 70 -1.46 -22.86 1.30
C GLU A 70 -2.83 -22.87 0.63
N LEU A 71 -2.86 -22.62 -0.68
CA LEU A 71 -4.10 -22.60 -1.44
C LEU A 71 -4.69 -24.00 -1.51
N PRO A 72 -5.99 -24.19 -1.17
CA PRO A 72 -6.65 -25.46 -1.39
C PRO A 72 -6.52 -25.86 -2.86
N GLN A 73 -6.02 -27.07 -3.09
CA GLN A 73 -5.99 -27.65 -4.42
C GLN A 73 -7.38 -28.18 -4.77
N ALA A 74 -7.71 -28.15 -6.06
CA ALA A 74 -8.96 -28.73 -6.52
C ALA A 74 -8.99 -30.22 -6.16
N PRO A 75 -10.11 -30.73 -5.61
CA PRO A 75 -10.34 -32.17 -5.49
C PRO A 75 -10.23 -32.84 -6.86
N ASP A 76 -10.14 -34.17 -6.88
CA ASP A 76 -10.18 -34.89 -8.15
C ASP A 76 -11.47 -34.56 -8.92
N PRO A 77 -11.44 -34.45 -10.27
CA PRO A 77 -12.61 -34.10 -11.07
C PRO A 77 -13.84 -35.00 -10.82
N ALA A 78 -13.62 -36.23 -10.36
CA ALA A 78 -14.69 -37.16 -9.96
C ALA A 78 -15.44 -36.72 -8.70
N GLU A 79 -14.80 -35.96 -7.81
CA GLU A 79 -15.35 -35.51 -6.52
C GLU A 79 -15.98 -34.11 -6.60
N LEU A 80 -15.58 -33.30 -7.59
CA LEU A 80 -16.13 -31.96 -7.83
C LEU A 80 -17.62 -31.97 -8.18
N GLY A 81 -18.12 -33.06 -8.75
CA GLY A 81 -19.50 -33.19 -9.21
C GLY A 81 -19.78 -32.41 -10.51
N PRO A 82 -21.05 -32.33 -10.93
CA PRO A 82 -21.43 -31.62 -12.16
C PRO A 82 -21.18 -30.12 -12.02
N ALA A 83 -20.67 -29.51 -13.09
CA ALA A 83 -20.50 -28.08 -13.15
C ALA A 83 -21.84 -27.36 -13.33
N ARG A 84 -22.08 -26.36 -12.49
CA ARG A 84 -23.21 -25.45 -12.56
C ARG A 84 -22.98 -24.38 -13.63
N LEU A 85 -21.80 -23.75 -13.61
CA LEU A 85 -21.41 -22.68 -14.53
C LEU A 85 -19.94 -22.82 -14.93
N HIS A 86 -19.65 -22.41 -16.16
CA HIS A 86 -18.29 -22.30 -16.70
C HIS A 86 -18.08 -20.89 -17.26
N LEU A 87 -16.89 -20.33 -17.03
CA LEU A 87 -16.52 -19.01 -17.52
C LEU A 87 -15.05 -18.98 -17.87
N SER A 88 -14.74 -18.48 -19.07
CA SER A 88 -13.38 -18.20 -19.51
C SER A 88 -13.12 -16.71 -19.48
N GLY A 89 -11.93 -16.32 -19.03
CA GLY A 89 -11.57 -14.93 -18.98
C GLY A 89 -10.17 -14.67 -18.48
N ARG A 90 -10.03 -13.55 -17.76
CA ARG A 90 -8.76 -13.08 -17.24
C ARG A 90 -8.82 -12.86 -15.75
N TYR A 91 -7.79 -13.35 -15.07
CA TYR A 91 -7.55 -13.09 -13.67
C TYR A 91 -6.67 -11.85 -13.50
N HIS A 92 -7.15 -10.90 -12.69
CA HIS A 92 -6.51 -9.60 -12.50
C HIS A 92 -5.62 -9.52 -11.26
N GLY A 93 -5.82 -10.43 -10.30
CA GLY A 93 -5.13 -10.47 -9.01
C GLY A 93 -6.11 -10.60 -7.85
N SER A 94 -5.57 -10.89 -6.67
CA SER A 94 -6.31 -10.83 -5.42
C SER A 94 -5.85 -9.65 -4.57
N THR A 95 -6.77 -9.13 -3.77
CA THR A 95 -6.53 -8.12 -2.74
C THR A 95 -7.12 -8.57 -1.41
N THR A 96 -6.69 -7.95 -0.31
CA THR A 96 -7.43 -8.08 0.95
C THR A 96 -8.83 -7.49 0.77
N ALA A 97 -9.85 -8.16 1.31
CA ALA A 97 -11.24 -7.75 1.12
C ALA A 97 -11.47 -6.32 1.61
N GLY A 98 -12.13 -5.51 0.78
CA GLY A 98 -12.36 -4.08 1.05
C GLY A 98 -11.14 -3.17 0.82
N GLN A 99 -9.91 -3.70 0.80
CA GLN A 99 -8.68 -2.93 0.56
C GLN A 99 -8.17 -3.13 -0.86
N TRP A 100 -8.79 -2.47 -1.84
CA TRP A 100 -8.51 -2.68 -3.27
C TRP A 100 -7.08 -2.34 -3.73
N LEU A 101 -6.30 -1.64 -2.91
CA LEU A 101 -4.87 -1.34 -3.14
C LEU A 101 -3.94 -2.37 -2.49
N ASP A 102 -4.41 -3.15 -1.52
CA ASP A 102 -3.60 -4.14 -0.81
C ASP A 102 -3.50 -5.43 -1.61
N ARG A 103 -2.61 -5.41 -2.61
CA ARG A 103 -2.40 -6.54 -3.52
C ARG A 103 -1.73 -7.70 -2.82
N ILE A 104 -2.35 -8.87 -2.90
CA ILE A 104 -1.80 -10.12 -2.39
C ILE A 104 -0.93 -10.76 -3.47
N VAL A 105 0.38 -10.85 -3.20
CA VAL A 105 1.36 -11.46 -4.12
C VAL A 105 1.70 -12.91 -3.71
N ALA A 106 1.41 -13.28 -2.46
CA ALA A 106 1.65 -14.62 -1.94
C ALA A 106 0.86 -15.69 -2.71
N GLN A 107 1.39 -16.92 -2.71
CA GLN A 107 0.77 -18.11 -3.32
C GLN A 107 0.39 -17.94 -4.81
N GLY A 108 1.07 -17.04 -5.54
CA GLY A 108 0.77 -16.79 -6.95
C GLY A 108 -0.54 -16.04 -7.21
N LEU A 109 -1.20 -15.50 -6.17
CA LEU A 109 -2.41 -14.69 -6.32
C LEU A 109 -2.13 -13.31 -6.95
N GLY A 110 -0.87 -12.88 -6.99
CA GLY A 110 -0.47 -11.62 -7.64
C GLY A 110 -0.35 -11.70 -9.16
N THR A 111 -0.16 -12.90 -9.72
CA THR A 111 0.16 -13.07 -11.14
C THR A 111 -1.09 -12.95 -12.00
N ARG A 112 -1.06 -12.06 -12.99
CA ARG A 112 -2.15 -11.93 -13.98
C ARG A 112 -2.02 -13.06 -14.99
N SER A 113 -3.13 -13.74 -15.26
CA SER A 113 -3.16 -14.89 -16.18
C SER A 113 -4.51 -14.98 -16.88
N ARG A 114 -4.60 -15.85 -17.89
CA ARG A 114 -5.92 -16.38 -18.27
C ARG A 114 -6.45 -17.22 -17.11
N ALA A 115 -7.77 -17.24 -16.97
CA ALA A 115 -8.43 -18.05 -15.96
C ALA A 115 -9.69 -18.69 -16.54
N GLU A 116 -9.90 -19.93 -16.16
CA GLU A 116 -11.09 -20.71 -16.43
C GLU A 116 -11.72 -21.06 -15.09
N LEU A 117 -12.96 -20.60 -14.90
CA LEU A 117 -13.75 -20.78 -13.70
C LEU A 117 -14.75 -21.90 -13.93
N THR A 118 -14.81 -22.84 -13.00
CA THR A 118 -15.84 -23.88 -12.97
C THR A 118 -16.49 -23.90 -11.59
N LEU A 119 -17.76 -23.52 -11.54
CA LEU A 119 -18.55 -23.53 -10.31
C LEU A 119 -19.23 -24.89 -10.16
N THR A 120 -19.07 -25.53 -9.01
CA THR A 120 -19.74 -26.78 -8.65
C THR A 120 -20.39 -26.65 -7.26
N GLU A 121 -21.13 -27.68 -6.84
CA GLU A 121 -21.67 -27.77 -5.47
C GLU A 121 -20.58 -27.68 -4.39
N GLN A 122 -19.39 -28.21 -4.69
CA GLN A 122 -18.28 -28.27 -3.74
C GLN A 122 -17.57 -26.92 -3.60
N GLY A 123 -17.68 -26.06 -4.62
CA GLY A 123 -17.01 -24.76 -4.65
C GLY A 123 -16.61 -24.33 -6.05
N LEU A 124 -15.63 -23.43 -6.11
CA LEU A 124 -15.16 -22.82 -7.34
C LEU A 124 -13.74 -23.29 -7.67
N ALA A 125 -13.59 -24.02 -8.78
CA ALA A 125 -12.30 -24.35 -9.36
C ALA A 125 -11.81 -23.22 -10.26
N VAL A 126 -10.57 -22.78 -10.05
CA VAL A 126 -9.91 -21.74 -10.83
C VAL A 126 -8.66 -22.32 -11.47
N VAL A 127 -8.75 -22.59 -12.77
CA VAL A 127 -7.62 -23.07 -13.58
C VAL A 127 -6.99 -21.86 -14.27
N ARG A 128 -5.68 -21.67 -14.08
CA ARG A 128 -4.92 -20.53 -14.60
C ARG A 128 -3.75 -21.03 -15.44
N PRO A 129 -3.93 -21.25 -16.75
CA PRO A 129 -2.85 -21.66 -17.62
C PRO A 129 -1.66 -20.69 -17.54
N GLY A 130 -0.50 -21.19 -17.07
CA GLY A 130 0.71 -20.39 -16.88
C GLY A 130 0.86 -19.71 -15.50
N ALA A 131 -0.03 -19.99 -14.56
CA ALA A 131 0.09 -19.63 -13.14
C ALA A 131 -0.40 -20.79 -12.25
N SER A 132 -0.36 -20.63 -10.93
CA SER A 132 -0.82 -21.68 -9.99
C SER A 132 -2.34 -21.81 -10.00
N ASP A 133 -2.85 -23.01 -10.14
CA ASP A 133 -4.28 -23.30 -9.99
C ASP A 133 -4.68 -23.29 -8.51
N PHE A 134 -5.96 -23.03 -8.24
CA PHE A 134 -6.49 -23.07 -6.88
C PHE A 134 -7.99 -23.35 -6.86
N PHE A 135 -8.45 -23.77 -5.70
CA PHE A 135 -9.85 -24.08 -5.44
C PHE A 135 -10.36 -23.27 -4.25
N ILE A 136 -11.59 -22.75 -4.39
CA ILE A 136 -12.29 -22.05 -3.31
C ILE A 136 -13.45 -22.94 -2.86
N PRO A 137 -13.37 -23.58 -1.69
CA PRO A 137 -14.46 -24.39 -1.17
C PRO A 137 -15.74 -23.56 -0.97
N ALA A 138 -16.91 -24.17 -1.18
CA ALA A 138 -18.19 -23.50 -0.98
C ALA A 138 -18.33 -22.90 0.44
N ALA A 139 -17.85 -23.62 1.45
CA ALA A 139 -17.83 -23.15 2.84
C ALA A 139 -16.94 -21.91 3.09
N SER A 140 -15.98 -21.67 2.20
CA SER A 140 -15.09 -20.50 2.25
C SER A 140 -15.60 -19.32 1.44
N LEU A 141 -16.61 -19.51 0.58
CA LEU A 141 -17.22 -18.42 -0.18
C LEU A 141 -18.00 -17.50 0.76
N ARG A 142 -17.77 -16.19 0.62
CA ARG A 142 -18.49 -15.16 1.35
C ARG A 142 -19.40 -14.33 0.43
N GLY A 143 -19.20 -14.40 -0.87
CA GLY A 143 -20.12 -13.84 -1.85
C GLY A 143 -19.40 -13.37 -3.10
N ALA A 144 -20.14 -12.74 -4.00
CA ALA A 144 -19.60 -12.15 -5.21
C ALA A 144 -20.29 -10.81 -5.50
N ARG A 145 -19.57 -9.91 -6.15
CA ARG A 145 -20.07 -8.61 -6.59
C ARG A 145 -19.51 -8.22 -7.93
N LEU A 146 -20.19 -7.29 -8.60
CA LEU A 146 -19.62 -6.57 -9.73
C LEU A 146 -18.93 -5.31 -9.22
N ASP A 147 -17.69 -5.10 -9.64
CA ASP A 147 -16.91 -3.94 -9.23
C ASP A 147 -16.30 -3.21 -10.43
N LYS A 148 -15.86 -1.98 -10.21
CA LYS A 148 -15.23 -1.11 -11.21
C LYS A 148 -13.71 -1.21 -11.15
N GLY A 149 -13.13 -1.75 -10.10
CA GLY A 149 -11.68 -1.89 -10.02
C GLY A 149 -11.19 -2.96 -9.06
N ILE A 150 -9.95 -3.38 -9.23
CA ILE A 150 -9.24 -4.24 -8.27
C ILE A 150 -7.74 -4.10 -8.48
N ALA A 151 -6.95 -4.26 -7.40
CA ALA A 151 -5.49 -4.28 -7.43
C ALA A 151 -4.89 -3.07 -8.18
N GLY A 152 -5.40 -1.87 -7.87
CA GLY A 152 -4.92 -0.62 -8.48
C GLY A 152 -5.34 -0.36 -9.92
N LYS A 153 -6.27 -1.16 -10.48
CA LYS A 153 -6.77 -0.96 -11.86
C LYS A 153 -8.27 -0.66 -11.86
N VAL A 154 -8.65 0.46 -12.47
CA VAL A 154 -10.05 0.84 -12.75
C VAL A 154 -10.41 0.39 -14.18
N LEU A 155 -11.58 -0.22 -14.32
CA LEU A 155 -12.21 -0.68 -15.55
C LEU A 155 -13.58 -0.01 -15.70
N THR A 156 -14.24 -0.28 -16.83
CA THR A 156 -15.64 0.11 -17.04
C THR A 156 -16.56 -0.56 -16.01
N GLU A 157 -17.61 0.15 -15.60
CA GLU A 157 -18.61 -0.31 -14.64
C GLU A 157 -19.22 -1.66 -15.03
N GLY A 158 -19.33 -2.58 -14.06
CA GLY A 158 -19.81 -3.96 -14.28
C GLY A 158 -18.82 -4.89 -15.01
N GLY A 159 -17.62 -4.39 -15.31
CA GLY A 159 -16.62 -5.12 -16.11
C GLY A 159 -15.78 -6.13 -15.34
N LEU A 160 -15.96 -6.25 -14.02
CA LEU A 160 -15.19 -7.14 -13.16
C LEU A 160 -16.10 -7.90 -12.19
N LEU A 161 -15.98 -9.23 -12.20
CA LEU A 161 -16.51 -10.12 -11.18
C LEU A 161 -15.50 -10.22 -10.03
N VAL A 162 -15.86 -9.73 -8.86
CA VAL A 162 -15.07 -9.87 -7.63
C VAL A 162 -15.70 -10.93 -6.76
N ILE A 163 -14.92 -11.94 -6.40
CA ILE A 163 -15.35 -13.05 -5.55
C ILE A 163 -14.66 -12.88 -4.21
N THR A 164 -15.44 -12.75 -3.15
CA THR A 164 -14.96 -12.63 -1.77
C THR A 164 -14.99 -13.99 -1.11
N TRP A 165 -13.85 -14.41 -0.57
CA TRP A 165 -13.69 -15.72 0.05
C TRP A 165 -12.70 -15.68 1.20
N GLN A 166 -12.79 -16.66 2.08
CA GLN A 166 -11.93 -16.78 3.25
C GLN A 166 -10.80 -17.76 2.98
N LEU A 167 -9.57 -17.35 3.29
CA LEU A 167 -8.38 -18.21 3.30
C LEU A 167 -7.70 -18.09 4.65
N GLY A 168 -7.83 -19.13 5.48
CA GLY A 168 -7.45 -19.08 6.89
C GLY A 168 -8.24 -18.00 7.62
N ASP A 169 -7.54 -17.07 8.26
CA ASP A 169 -8.16 -15.95 9.00
C ASP A 169 -8.37 -14.69 8.15
N ARG A 170 -8.08 -14.75 6.84
CA ARG A 170 -8.14 -13.59 5.94
C ARG A 170 -9.30 -13.67 4.97
N LEU A 171 -9.92 -12.52 4.73
CA LEU A 171 -10.87 -12.33 3.64
C LEU A 171 -10.13 -11.77 2.42
N ILE A 172 -10.31 -12.43 1.29
CA ILE A 172 -9.65 -12.16 0.03
C ILE A 172 -10.70 -11.82 -1.01
N ASP A 173 -10.46 -10.75 -1.76
CA ASP A 173 -11.20 -10.40 -2.96
C ASP A 173 -10.39 -10.83 -4.19
N SER A 174 -10.93 -11.75 -4.99
CA SER A 174 -10.33 -12.21 -6.25
C SER A 174 -11.08 -11.65 -7.44
N GLY A 175 -10.37 -10.93 -8.32
CA GLY A 175 -10.97 -10.23 -9.46
C GLY A 175 -10.81 -10.97 -10.78
N PHE A 176 -11.94 -11.21 -11.45
CA PHE A 176 -12.04 -11.89 -12.73
C PHE A 176 -12.78 -11.03 -13.74
N ARG A 177 -12.39 -11.12 -15.00
CA ARG A 177 -13.10 -10.53 -16.12
C ARG A 177 -13.42 -11.61 -17.13
N SER A 178 -14.69 -11.93 -17.31
CA SER A 178 -15.18 -12.79 -18.39
C SER A 178 -14.85 -12.18 -19.75
N ASP A 179 -14.65 -13.05 -20.73
CA ASP A 179 -14.63 -12.67 -22.13
C ASP A 179 -16.01 -12.11 -22.58
N HIS A 180 -17.11 -12.56 -21.94
CA HIS A 180 -18.46 -12.06 -22.17
C HIS A 180 -19.05 -11.41 -20.90
N ALA A 181 -19.08 -10.08 -20.86
CA ALA A 181 -19.52 -9.33 -19.67
C ALA A 181 -20.96 -9.64 -19.21
N ALA A 182 -21.83 -10.10 -20.12
CA ALA A 182 -23.22 -10.48 -19.81
C ALA A 182 -23.31 -11.69 -18.85
N GLU A 183 -22.26 -12.49 -18.74
CA GLU A 183 -22.23 -13.66 -17.86
C GLU A 183 -22.04 -13.28 -16.39
N HIS A 184 -21.48 -12.10 -16.09
CA HIS A 184 -21.09 -11.77 -14.71
C HIS A 184 -22.28 -11.73 -13.74
N THR A 185 -23.46 -11.29 -14.18
CA THR A 185 -24.66 -11.24 -13.32
C THR A 185 -25.08 -12.64 -12.88
N ALA A 186 -25.14 -13.59 -13.82
CA ALA A 186 -25.49 -14.98 -13.51
C ALA A 186 -24.48 -15.63 -12.55
N TRP A 187 -23.21 -15.25 -12.65
CA TRP A 187 -22.17 -15.69 -11.74
C TRP A 187 -22.30 -15.12 -10.33
N VAL A 188 -22.64 -13.83 -10.20
CA VAL A 188 -22.93 -13.22 -8.90
C VAL A 188 -24.10 -13.92 -8.22
N ASP A 189 -25.18 -14.15 -8.97
CA ASP A 189 -26.37 -14.81 -8.42
C ASP A 189 -26.06 -16.24 -7.95
N ALA A 190 -25.40 -17.05 -8.79
CA ALA A 190 -25.05 -18.42 -8.46
C ALA A 190 -24.06 -18.54 -7.29
N LEU A 191 -23.07 -17.64 -7.21
CA LEU A 191 -22.12 -17.61 -6.08
C LEU A 191 -22.78 -17.13 -4.78
N THR A 192 -23.72 -16.19 -4.87
CA THR A 192 -24.48 -15.69 -3.71
C THR A 192 -25.44 -16.75 -3.17
N GLU A 193 -26.06 -17.53 -4.05
CA GLU A 193 -26.87 -18.69 -3.67
C GLU A 193 -26.00 -19.75 -2.97
N LEU A 194 -24.83 -20.06 -3.53
CA LEU A 194 -23.91 -21.05 -2.96
C LEU A 194 -23.30 -20.60 -1.62
N SER A 195 -23.07 -19.29 -1.42
CA SER A 195 -22.56 -18.75 -0.15
C SER A 195 -23.63 -18.62 0.94
N GLY A 196 -24.89 -18.93 0.65
CA GLY A 196 -26.00 -18.82 1.61
C GLY A 196 -26.53 -17.39 1.80
N GLY A 197 -26.31 -16.51 0.82
CA GLY A 197 -26.77 -15.11 0.81
C GLY A 197 -25.63 -14.08 0.78
N PRO A 198 -25.96 -12.79 0.57
CA PRO A 198 -24.96 -11.72 0.50
C PRO A 198 -24.34 -11.50 1.88
N SER A 199 -23.04 -11.80 2.01
CA SER A 199 -22.29 -11.42 3.21
C SER A 199 -22.02 -9.92 3.20
N GLU A 200 -22.05 -9.30 4.37
CA GLU A 200 -21.59 -7.92 4.60
C GLU A 200 -20.15 -7.70 4.07
N ALA A 201 -19.32 -8.74 4.14
CA ALA A 201 -17.97 -8.74 3.57
C ALA A 201 -17.96 -8.57 2.04
N ALA A 202 -18.95 -9.12 1.34
CA ALA A 202 -19.10 -9.00 -0.11
C ALA A 202 -19.84 -7.70 -0.52
N ALA A 203 -20.54 -7.04 0.41
CA ALA A 203 -21.30 -5.82 0.14
C ALA A 203 -20.43 -4.54 0.05
N THR A 204 -19.19 -4.60 0.53
CA THR A 204 -18.29 -3.44 0.53
C THR A 204 -17.71 -3.23 -0.87
N SER A 205 -18.30 -2.32 -1.65
CA SER A 205 -17.78 -1.90 -2.96
C SER A 205 -16.69 -0.84 -2.82
N HIS A 206 -15.78 -0.80 -3.79
CA HIS A 206 -14.59 0.08 -3.74
C HIS A 206 -14.90 1.58 -3.82
N ASP A 207 -16.12 1.97 -4.21
CA ASP A 207 -16.53 3.39 -4.27
C ASP A 207 -16.41 4.11 -2.91
N THR A 208 -16.37 3.36 -1.80
CA THR A 208 -16.29 3.92 -0.45
C THR A 208 -14.86 4.25 0.01
N GLU A 209 -13.83 3.60 -0.55
CA GLU A 209 -12.42 3.75 -0.14
C GLU A 209 -11.77 4.99 -0.79
N GLY A 210 -12.15 5.33 -2.03
CA GLY A 210 -11.56 6.47 -2.77
C GLY A 210 -12.05 7.85 -2.33
N ALA A 211 -13.00 7.91 -1.40
CA ALA A 211 -13.65 9.15 -0.95
C ALA A 211 -13.21 9.61 0.45
N ARG A 212 -12.21 8.97 1.07
CA ARG A 212 -11.71 9.32 2.42
C ARG A 212 -10.26 9.80 2.39
#